data_AF-A0A7U9WSF0-F1
#
_entry.id   AF-A0A7U9WSF0-F1
#
_cell.length_a   1.000
_cell.length_b   1.000
_cell.length_c   1.000
_cell.angle_alpha   90.00
_cell.angle_beta   90.00
_cell.angle_gamma   90.00
#
_symmetry.space_group_name_H-M   'P 1'
#
loop_
_entity.id
_entity.type
_entity.pdbx_description
1 polymer ?
#
loop_
_entity_poly.entity_id
_entity_poly.type
_entity_poly.pdbx_seq_one_letter_code
_entity_poly.pdbx_strand_id
1 'polypeptide(L)' 'MSLHDEVKSYIKNECDKAVQESAMEIAEKLIKKRKMSLAEIAECVPTLSLDELKKMEDRIM' A
#
# COMPACT_ATOMS: atom_id res chain seq x y z
N MET A 1 20.17 1.33 24.81
CA MET A 1 19.01 1.82 24.04
C MET A 1 17.85 1.96 25.00
N SER A 2 17.08 3.05 24.92
CA SER A 2 15.96 3.30 25.83
C SER A 2 14.74 2.50 25.37
N LEU A 3 14.03 1.86 26.29
CA LEU A 3 12.83 1.05 26.03
C LEU A 3 11.75 1.84 25.24
N HIS A 4 11.74 3.17 25.39
CA HIS A 4 10.85 4.10 24.69
C HIS A 4 11.08 4.14 23.17
N ASP A 5 12.32 4.04 22.69
CA ASP A 5 12.62 4.07 21.25
C ASP A 5 12.25 2.75 20.57
N GLU A 6 12.42 1.63 21.29
CA GLU A 6 12.09 0.29 20.81
C GLU A 6 10.57 0.11 20.63
N VAL A 7 9.77 0.57 21.60
CA VAL A 7 8.30 0.54 21.50
C VAL A 7 7.79 1.46 20.39
N LYS A 8 8.38 2.66 20.22
CA LYS A 8 8.00 3.58 19.14
C LYS A 8 8.32 2.97 17.76
N SER A 9 9.45 2.28 17.64
CA SER A 9 9.82 1.56 16.41
C SER A 9 8.89 0.40 16.11
N TYR A 10 8.49 -0.37 17.13
CA TYR A 10 7.57 -1.51 16.97
C TYR A 10 6.19 -1.05 16.51
N ILE A 11 5.62 -0.04 17.18
CA ILE A 11 4.30 0.51 16.82
C ILE A 11 4.32 1.09 15.41
N LYS A 12 5.39 1.81 15.04
CA LYS A 12 5.55 2.35 13.69
C LYS A 12 5.57 1.24 12.63
N ASN A 13 6.34 0.18 12.86
CA ASN A 13 6.44 -0.93 11.92
C ASN A 13 5.12 -1.70 11.73
N GLU A 14 4.37 -1.93 12.82
CA GLU A 14 3.06 -2.60 12.73
C GLU A 14 1.99 -1.70 12.07
N CYS A 15 2.01 -0.39 12.34
CA CYS A 15 1.19 0.57 11.61
C CYS A 15 1.54 0.62 10.12
N ASP A 16 2.84 0.66 9.78
CA ASP A 16 3.30 0.71 8.41
C ASP A 16 2.89 -0.55 7.64
N LYS A 17 2.94 -1.73 8.27
CA LYS A 17 2.42 -2.99 7.70
C LYS A 17 0.92 -2.95 7.47
N ALA A 18 0.13 -2.53 8.47
CA ALA A 18 -1.33 -2.46 8.33
C ALA A 18 -1.75 -1.46 7.24
N VAL A 19 -1.04 -0.34 7.13
CA VAL A 19 -1.25 0.67 6.08
C VAL A 19 -0.85 0.09 4.71
N GLN A 20 0.25 -0.64 4.61
CA GLN A 20 0.69 -1.31 3.38
C GLN A 20 -0.29 -2.40 2.93
N GLU A 21 -0.77 -3.26 3.83
CA GLU A 21 -1.77 -4.28 3.53
C GLU A 21 -3.09 -3.65 3.07
N SER A 22 -3.56 -2.61 3.76
CA SER A 22 -4.76 -1.88 3.36
C SER A 22 -4.58 -1.19 2.01
N ALA A 23 -3.42 -0.58 1.77
CA ALA A 23 -3.06 0.04 0.51
C ALA A 23 -3.11 -0.95 -0.65
N MET A 24 -2.53 -2.15 -0.48
CA MET A 24 -2.60 -3.22 -1.49
C MET A 24 -4.04 -3.65 -1.75
N GLU A 25 -4.83 -3.89 -0.71
CA GLU A 25 -6.22 -4.34 -0.87
C GLU A 25 -7.11 -3.28 -1.56
N ILE A 26 -6.89 -2.00 -1.25
CA ILE A 26 -7.55 -0.87 -1.90
C ILE A 26 -7.12 -0.78 -3.37
N ALA A 27 -5.83 -0.84 -3.64
CA ALA A 27 -5.29 -0.84 -5.00
C ALA A 27 -5.86 -1.99 -5.84
N GLU A 28 -5.89 -3.22 -5.33
CA GLU A 28 -6.48 -4.37 -6.03
C GLU A 28 -7.96 -4.15 -6.36
N LYS A 29 -8.75 -3.62 -5.40
CA LYS A 29 -10.17 -3.31 -5.63
C LYS A 29 -10.36 -2.22 -6.69
N LEU A 30 -9.49 -1.22 -6.72
CA LEU A 30 -9.51 -0.15 -7.72
C LEU A 30 -9.15 -0.66 -9.12
N ILE A 31 -8.10 -1.48 -9.21
CA ILE A 31 -7.68 -2.16 -10.45
C ILE A 31 -8.79 -3.07 -10.97
N LYS A 32 -9.37 -3.93 -10.12
CA LYS A 32 -10.52 -4.80 -10.48
C LYS A 32 -11.72 -4.01 -11.00
N LYS A 33 -11.97 -2.82 -10.44
CA LYS A 33 -13.07 -1.95 -10.88
C LYS A 33 -12.81 -1.30 -12.24
N ARG A 34 -11.55 -1.21 -12.72
CA ARG A 34 -11.13 -0.53 -13.97
C ARG A 34 -11.67 0.90 -14.16
N LYS A 35 -12.06 1.58 -13.08
CA LYS A 35 -12.65 2.94 -13.13
C LYS A 35 -11.63 4.07 -12.99
N MET A 36 -10.38 3.74 -12.68
CA MET A 36 -9.26 4.67 -12.48
C MET A 36 -8.01 4.08 -13.12
N SER A 37 -7.14 4.96 -13.64
CA SER A 37 -5.83 4.59 -14.16
C SER A 37 -4.83 4.28 -13.04
N LEU A 38 -3.77 3.51 -13.31
CA LEU A 38 -2.74 3.21 -12.31
C LEU A 38 -2.10 4.48 -11.70
N ALA A 39 -2.01 5.56 -12.47
CA ALA A 39 -1.50 6.85 -11.98
C ALA A 39 -2.43 7.49 -10.94
N GLU A 40 -3.74 7.50 -11.20
CA GLU A 40 -4.73 7.99 -10.22
C GLU A 40 -4.77 7.10 -8.96
N ILE A 41 -4.54 5.79 -9.13
CA ILE A 41 -4.45 4.86 -8.00
C ILE A 41 -3.18 5.14 -7.18
N ALA A 42 -2.05 5.47 -7.82
CA ALA A 42 -0.82 5.86 -7.11
C ALA A 42 -0.98 7.19 -6.35
N GLU A 43 -1.77 8.12 -6.89
CA GLU A 43 -2.13 9.35 -6.17
C GLU A 43 -3.06 9.07 -4.99
N CYS A 44 -4.02 8.14 -5.12
CA CYS A 44 -4.89 7.72 -4.02
C CYS A 44 -4.16 6.89 -2.96
N VAL A 45 -3.10 6.16 -3.35
CA VAL A 45 -2.36 5.23 -2.50
C VAL A 45 -0.86 5.47 -2.69
N PRO A 46 -0.31 6.57 -2.14
CA PRO A 46 1.08 6.97 -2.34
C PRO A 46 2.09 6.04 -1.65
N THR A 47 1.62 5.09 -0.84
CA THR A 47 2.42 4.05 -0.21
C THR A 47 2.81 2.93 -1.18
N LEU A 48 2.17 2.86 -2.36
CA LEU A 48 2.48 1.92 -3.42
C LEU A 48 3.01 2.66 -4.65
N SER A 49 4.03 2.07 -5.26
CA SER A 49 4.63 2.62 -6.47
C SER A 49 3.83 2.21 -7.71
N LEU A 50 3.91 3.00 -8.79
CA LEU A 50 3.24 2.69 -10.05
C LEU A 50 3.62 1.28 -10.58
N ASP A 51 4.87 0.87 -10.41
CA ASP A 51 5.35 -0.47 -10.78
C ASP A 51 4.71 -1.60 -9.95
N GLU A 52 4.44 -1.36 -8.66
CA GLU A 52 3.77 -2.33 -7.79
C GLU A 52 2.29 -2.46 -8.18
N LEU A 53 1.64 -1.34 -8.47
CA LEU A 53 0.27 -1.31 -8.98
C LEU A 53 0.18 -2.04 -10.34
N LYS A 54 1.16 -1.85 -11.22
CA LYS A 54 1.22 -2.53 -12.52
C LYS A 54 1.41 -4.05 -12.36
N LYS A 55 2.30 -4.47 -11.45
CA LYS A 55 2.44 -5.89 -11.09
C LYS A 55 1.17 -6.48 -10.50
N MET A 56 0.39 -5.72 -9.73
CA MET A 56 -0.92 -6.16 -9.24
C MET A 56 -1.92 -6.31 -10.39
N GLU A 57 -1.95 -5.34 -11.30
CA GLU A 57 -2.81 -5.40 -12.50
C GLU A 57 -2.50 -6.63 -13.36
N ASP A 58 -1.22 -6.86 -13.67
CA ASP A 58 -0.75 -8.04 -14.43
C ASP A 58 -1.02 -9.38 -13.72
N ARG A 59 -1.19 -9.38 -12.38
CA ARG A 59 -1.53 -10.59 -11.60
C ARG A 59 -3.05 -10.82 -11.52
N ILE A 60 -3.84 -9.76 -11.61
CA ILE A 60 -5.30 -9.79 -11.49
C ILE A 60 -5.97 -10.06 -12.85
N MET A 61 -5.40 -9.53 -13.94
CA MET A 61 -5.89 -9.67 -15.31
C MET A 61 -5.12 -10.72 -16.09
#